data_AF-A0A7C1MLB8-F1
#
_entry.id   AF-A0A7C1MLB8-F1
#
_cell.length_a   1.000
_cell.length_b   1.000
_cell.length_c   1.000
_cell.angle_alpha   90.00
_cell.angle_beta   90.00
_cell.angle_gamma   90.00
#
_symmetry.space_group_name_H-M   'P 1'
#
loop_
_entity.id
_entity.type
_entity.pdbx_description
1 polymer ?
#
loop_
_entity_poly.entity_id
_entity_poly.type
_entity_poly.pdbx_seq_one_letter_code
_entity_poly.pdbx_strand_id
1 'polypeptide(L)'
;MEKEDILYEDPDFKIVYHEKLPEEHWLLLPRSGTSYLFSRGILKDLALTPRPDLERRLNTVNSIIVSDLKSFGLSVDSLGLAMAQAYIEKEKQHEKFMGHSISA
;
A
#
# COMPACT_ATOMS: atom_id res chain seq x y z
N MET A 1 -11.81 1.00 -19.41
CA MET A 1 -10.80 1.46 -18.43
C MET A 1 -11.33 1.08 -17.07
N GLU A 2 -10.73 0.08 -16.44
CA GLU A 2 -11.02 -0.24 -15.04
C GLU A 2 -10.62 0.98 -14.20
N LYS A 3 -11.48 1.36 -13.26
CA LYS A 3 -11.28 2.55 -12.46
C LYS A 3 -10.28 2.19 -11.38
N GLU A 4 -9.00 2.52 -11.58
CA GLU A 4 -7.99 2.36 -10.54
C GLU A 4 -8.29 3.36 -9.42
N ASP A 5 -8.67 2.86 -8.24
CA ASP A 5 -8.76 3.70 -7.04
C ASP A 5 -7.36 3.87 -6.47
N ILE A 6 -6.73 4.99 -6.84
CA ILE A 6 -5.42 5.38 -6.35
C ILE A 6 -5.54 5.80 -4.89
N LEU A 7 -4.88 5.05 -4.00
CA LEU A 7 -4.86 5.34 -2.56
C LEU A 7 -3.67 6.23 -2.18
N TYR A 8 -2.58 6.14 -2.93
CA TYR A 8 -1.41 6.99 -2.78
C TYR A 8 -0.68 7.11 -4.12
N GLU A 9 -0.15 8.30 -4.42
CA GLU A 9 0.64 8.55 -5.61
C GLU A 9 1.82 9.46 -5.28
N ASP A 10 3.00 9.00 -5.68
CA ASP A 10 4.27 9.72 -5.66
C ASP A 10 4.94 9.55 -7.04
N PRO A 11 5.79 10.49 -7.50
CA PRO A 11 6.47 10.36 -8.79
C PRO A 11 7.23 9.05 -8.98
N ASP A 12 7.67 8.42 -7.89
CA ASP A 12 8.47 7.19 -7.93
C ASP A 12 7.65 5.90 -7.78
N PHE A 13 6.46 5.97 -7.16
CA PHE A 13 5.58 4.82 -6.97
C PHE A 13 4.13 5.21 -6.64
N LYS A 14 3.17 4.31 -6.88
CA LYS A 14 1.78 4.49 -6.47
C LYS A 14 1.21 3.24 -5.81
N ILE A 15 0.27 3.42 -4.90
CA ILE A 15 -0.50 2.33 -4.30
C ILE A 15 -1.93 2.42 -4.81
N VAL A 16 -2.41 1.37 -5.45
CA VAL A 16 -3.77 1.30 -6.00
C VAL A 16 -4.55 0.16 -5.39
N TYR A 17 -5.83 0.39 -5.18
CA TYR A 17 -6.77 -0.63 -4.72
C TYR A 17 -7.20 -1.54 -5.88
N HIS A 18 -7.33 -2.84 -5.61
CA HIS A 18 -7.82 -3.78 -6.60
C HIS A 18 -9.30 -4.12 -6.38
N GLU A 19 -10.22 -3.58 -7.18
CA GLU A 19 -11.67 -3.80 -7.00
C GLU A 19 -12.10 -5.28 -7.07
N LYS A 20 -11.44 -6.09 -7.92
CA LYS A 20 -11.74 -7.52 -8.06
C LYS A 20 -11.18 -8.37 -6.91
N LEU A 21 -10.19 -7.85 -6.18
CA LEU A 21 -9.52 -8.52 -5.07
C LEU A 21 -9.57 -7.57 -3.88
N PRO A 22 -10.74 -7.46 -3.21
CA PRO A 22 -11.00 -6.37 -2.26
C PRO A 22 -10.12 -6.42 -1.00
N GLU A 23 -9.46 -7.55 -0.77
CA GLU A 23 -8.47 -7.75 0.28
C GLU A 23 -7.04 -7.52 -0.20
N GLU A 24 -6.83 -6.94 -1.39
CA GLU A 24 -5.51 -6.76 -1.98
C GLU A 24 -5.30 -5.37 -2.59
N HIS A 25 -4.04 -4.95 -2.57
CA HIS A 25 -3.56 -3.66 -3.03
C HIS A 25 -2.31 -3.86 -3.88
N TRP A 26 -2.19 -3.08 -4.94
CA TRP A 26 -1.00 -3.06 -5.76
C TRP A 26 -0.09 -1.93 -5.33
N LEU A 27 1.17 -2.25 -5.02
CA LEU A 27 2.26 -1.31 -5.09
C LEU A 27 2.83 -1.34 -6.51
N LEU A 28 2.76 -0.21 -7.19
CA LEU A 28 3.29 -0.03 -8.53
C LEU A 28 4.54 0.82 -8.43
N LEU A 29 5.64 0.33 -9.01
CA LEU A 29 6.90 1.05 -9.14
C LEU A 29 7.08 1.41 -10.63
N PRO A 30 6.54 2.55 -11.12
CA PRO A 30 6.57 2.88 -12.55
C PRO A 30 7.98 2.95 -13.12
N ARG A 31 8.96 3.41 -12.32
CA ARG A 31 10.37 3.47 -12.70
C ARG A 31 10.99 2.10 -12.99
N SER A 32 10.50 1.04 -12.33
CA SER A 32 10.98 -0.32 -12.55
C SER A 32 10.10 -1.11 -13.52
N GLY A 33 8.86 -0.66 -13.74
CA GLY A 33 7.83 -1.43 -14.42
C GLY A 33 7.30 -2.61 -13.60
N THR A 34 7.64 -2.68 -12.31
CA THR A 34 7.27 -3.79 -11.42
C THR A 34 6.00 -3.46 -10.65
N SER A 35 5.14 -4.46 -10.48
CA SER A 35 3.95 -4.40 -9.64
C SER A 35 4.00 -5.49 -8.56
N TYR A 36 3.75 -5.12 -7.32
CA TYR A 36 3.70 -6.02 -6.18
C TYR A 36 2.30 -6.05 -5.59
N LEU A 37 1.78 -7.24 -5.37
CA LEU A 37 0.47 -7.45 -4.77
C LEU A 37 0.63 -7.66 -3.26
N PHE A 38 -0.07 -6.85 -2.47
CA PHE A 38 -0.09 -6.92 -1.03
C PHE A 38 -1.50 -7.19 -0.53
N SER A 39 -1.66 -8.21 0.31
CA SER A 39 -2.93 -8.37 1.03
C SER A 39 -3.13 -7.22 2.02
N ARG A 40 -4.38 -6.91 2.33
CA ARG A 40 -4.80 -5.90 3.31
C ARG A 40 -4.19 -6.17 4.68
N GLY A 41 -4.05 -7.45 5.05
CA GLY A 41 -3.37 -7.85 6.29
C GLY A 41 -1.90 -7.43 6.31
N ILE A 42 -1.18 -7.63 5.20
CA ILE A 42 0.21 -7.18 5.07
C ILE A 42 0.28 -5.66 5.06
N LEU A 43 -0.60 -4.98 4.31
CA LEU A 43 -0.65 -3.51 4.28
C LEU A 43 -0.85 -2.93 5.68
N LYS A 44 -1.81 -3.48 6.45
CA LYS A 44 -2.09 -3.09 7.83
C LYS A 44 -0.88 -3.32 8.73
N ASP A 45 -0.27 -4.50 8.62
CA ASP A 45 0.89 -4.87 9.41
C ASP A 45 2.10 -3.95 9.14
N LEU A 46 2.36 -3.63 7.87
CA LEU A 46 3.40 -2.67 7.48
C LEU A 46 3.07 -1.25 7.96
N ALA A 47 1.82 -0.81 7.83
CA ALA A 47 1.35 0.50 8.29
C ALA A 47 1.50 0.70 9.81
N LEU A 48 1.36 -0.38 10.59
CA LEU A 48 1.48 -0.37 12.05
C LEU A 48 2.89 -0.69 12.55
N THR A 49 3.82 -1.07 11.66
CA THR A 49 5.19 -1.40 12.03
C THR A 49 5.97 -0.12 12.37
N PRO A 50 6.66 -0.05 13.53
CA PRO A 50 7.52 1.08 13.86
C PRO A 50 8.58 1.32 12.79
N ARG A 51 8.84 2.60 12.49
CA ARG A 51 9.82 3.01 11.45
C ARG A 51 11.18 2.28 11.54
N PRO A 52 11.81 2.12 12.73
CA PRO A 52 13.09 1.40 12.84
C PRO A 52 13.02 -0.09 12.42
N ASP A 53 11.84 -0.69 12.48
CA ASP A 53 11.61 -2.11 12.19
C ASP A 53 11.04 -2.34 10.78
N LEU A 54 10.68 -1.27 10.07
CA LEU A 54 9.93 -1.34 8.82
C LEU A 54 10.72 -2.05 7.70
N GLU A 55 12.00 -1.72 7.53
CA GLU A 55 12.85 -2.40 6.55
C GLU A 55 13.02 -3.89 6.87
N ARG A 56 13.21 -4.24 8.14
CA ARG A 56 13.25 -5.64 8.55
C ARG A 56 11.94 -6.34 8.21
N ARG A 57 10.80 -5.71 8.50
CA ARG A 57 9.48 -6.30 8.25
C ARG A 57 9.20 -6.46 6.75
N LEU A 58 9.52 -5.46 5.95
CA LEU A 58 9.42 -5.55 4.48
C LEU A 58 10.32 -6.64 3.92
N ASN A 59 11.55 -6.78 4.42
CA ASN A 59 12.43 -7.87 4.01
C ASN A 59 11.85 -9.25 4.34
N THR A 60 11.17 -9.40 5.48
CA THR A 60 10.48 -10.66 5.85
C THR A 60 9.29 -10.96 4.94
N VAL A 61 8.52 -9.93 4.59
CA VAL A 61 7.35 -10.07 3.70
C VAL A 61 7.80 -10.36 2.27
N ASN A 62 8.70 -9.55 1.74
CA ASN A 62 9.24 -9.67 0.40
C ASN A 62 10.53 -8.85 0.25
N SER A 63 11.68 -9.52 0.28
CA SER A 63 13.00 -8.90 0.15
C SER A 63 13.28 -8.27 -1.24
N ILE A 64 12.59 -8.72 -2.29
CA ILE A 64 12.76 -8.17 -3.64
C ILE A 64 12.32 -6.71 -3.67
N ILE A 65 11.26 -6.36 -2.94
CA ILE A 65 10.75 -4.98 -2.88
C ILE A 65 11.80 -4.04 -2.31
N VAL A 66 12.49 -4.45 -1.23
CA VAL A 66 13.56 -3.64 -0.64
C VAL A 66 14.73 -3.47 -1.61
N SER A 67 15.08 -4.52 -2.36
CA SER A 67 16.12 -4.45 -3.40
C SER A 67 15.74 -3.48 -4.52
N ASP A 68 14.52 -3.57 -5.03
CA ASP A 68 14.01 -2.67 -6.07
C ASP A 68 14.03 -1.23 -5.58
N LEU A 69 13.43 -0.93 -4.42
CA LEU A 69 13.42 0.42 -3.85
C LEU A 69 14.83 1.02 -3.75
N LYS A 70 15.79 0.25 -3.23
CA LYS A 70 17.19 0.70 -3.11
C LYS A 70 17.83 0.97 -4.47
N SER A 71 17.57 0.14 -5.48
CA SER A 71 18.11 0.33 -6.83
C SER A 71 17.65 1.64 -7.49
N PHE A 72 16.49 2.15 -7.09
CA PHE A 72 15.93 3.42 -7.58
C PHE A 72 16.13 4.60 -6.62
N GLY A 73 16.91 4.42 -5.54
CA GLY A 73 17.17 5.47 -4.55
C GLY A 73 15.97 5.80 -3.64
N LEU A 74 15.01 4.89 -3.52
CA LEU A 74 13.81 5.07 -2.70
C LEU A 74 14.03 4.58 -1.28
N SER A 75 13.55 5.38 -0.32
CA SER A 75 13.59 5.02 1.09
C SER A 75 12.45 4.06 1.43
N VAL A 76 12.79 3.02 2.20
CA VAL A 76 11.81 2.13 2.82
C VAL A 76 10.85 2.91 3.72
N ASP A 77 11.31 3.98 4.37
CA ASP A 77 10.46 4.83 5.20
C ASP A 77 9.37 5.53 4.39
N SER A 78 9.69 6.00 3.18
CA SER A 78 8.73 6.62 2.28
C SER A 78 7.65 5.62 1.87
N LEU A 79 8.05 4.37 1.59
CA LEU A 79 7.10 3.30 1.31
C LEU A 79 6.20 3.04 2.53
N GLY A 80 6.75 2.98 3.74
CA GLY A 80 5.96 2.78 4.96
C GLY A 80 4.92 3.86 5.18
N LEU A 81 5.30 5.12 4.98
CA LEU A 81 4.38 6.26 5.07
C LEU A 81 3.26 6.17 4.05
N ALA A 82 3.59 5.83 2.81
CA ALA A 82 2.60 5.62 1.75
C ALA A 82 1.66 4.45 2.05
N MET A 83 2.18 3.34 2.55
CA MET A 83 1.39 2.16 2.96
C MET A 83 0.44 2.52 4.10
N ALA A 84 0.90 3.31 5.09
CA ALA A 84 0.06 3.81 6.17
C ALA A 84 -1.04 4.75 5.67
N GLN A 85 -0.72 5.67 4.76
CA GLN A 85 -1.72 6.56 4.16
C GLN A 85 -2.74 5.79 3.33
N ALA A 86 -2.30 4.85 2.50
CA ALA A 86 -3.18 4.01 1.71
C ALA A 86 -4.13 3.18 2.60
N TYR A 87 -3.62 2.63 3.71
CA TYR A 87 -4.44 1.93 4.70
C TYR A 87 -5.49 2.86 5.32
N ILE A 88 -5.10 4.04 5.81
CA ILE A 88 -6.03 5.00 6.43
C ILE A 88 -7.12 5.43 5.44
N GLU A 89 -6.75 5.70 4.19
CA GLU A 89 -7.70 6.16 3.18
C GLU A 89 -8.69 5.05 2.82
N LYS A 90 -8.25 3.79 2.83
CA LYS A 90 -9.16 2.66 2.67
C LYS A 90 -10.07 2.46 3.87
N GLU A 91 -9.55 2.55 5.09
CA GLU A 91 -10.37 2.43 6.31
C GLU A 91 -11.43 3.53 6.36
N LYS A 92 -11.10 4.79 6.01
CA LYS A 92 -12.08 5.89 5.89
C LYS A 92 -13.17 5.59 4.87
N GLN A 93 -12.84 4.98 3.72
CA GLN A 93 -13.84 4.57 2.73
C GLN A 93 -14.73 3.45 3.28
N HIS A 94 -14.16 2.49 4.00
CA HIS A 94 -14.89 1.40 4.65
C HIS A 94 -15.85 1.91 5.74
N GLU A 95 -15.39 2.86 6.58
CA GLU A 95 -16.21 3.50 7.61
C GLU A 95 -17.32 4.36 7.01
N LYS A 96 -17.06 5.10 5.91
CA LYS A 96 -18.12 5.82 5.18
C LYS A 96 -19.21 4.89 4.66
N PHE A 97 -18.86 3.68 4.23
CA PHE A 97 -19.81 2.69 3.75
C PHE A 97 -20.64 2.07 4.91
N MET A 98 -19.99 1.80 6.04
CA MET A 98 -20.64 1.25 7.25
C MET A 98 -21.51 2.29 7.98
N GLY A 99 -21.09 3.56 7.99
CA GLY A 99 -21.81 4.69 8.60
C GLY A 99 -23.03 5.20 7.81
N HIS A 100 -23.31 4.64 6.62
CA HIS A 100 -24.52 4.91 5.85
C HIS A 100 -25.53 3.76 5.90
N SER A 101 -25.28 2.75 6.73
CA SER A 101 -26.18 1.59 6.90
C SER A 101 -27.01 1.66 8.19
N ILE A 102 -27.41 2.85 8.64
CA ILE A 102 -28.51 3.03 9.61
C ILE A 102 -29.32 4.27 9.23
N SER A 103 -30.21 4.11 8.26
CA SER A 103 -31.43 4.91 8.10
C SER A 103 -32.39 4.10 7.23
N ALA A 104 -33.02 3.11 7.85
CA ALA A 104 -34.26 2.49 7.37
C ALA A 104 -35.23 2.47 8.53
#